data_AF-A0A0H5RJN7-F1
#
_entry.id   AF-A0A0H5RJN7-F1
#
_cell.length_a   1.000
_cell.length_b   1.000
_cell.length_c   1.000
_cell.angle_alpha   90.00
_cell.angle_beta   90.00
_cell.angle_gamma   90.00
#
_symmetry.space_group_name_H-M   'P 1'
#
loop_
_entity.id
_entity.type
_entity.pdbx_description
1 polymer ?
#
loop_
_entity_poly.entity_id
_entity_poly.type
_entity_poly.pdbx_seq_one_letter_code
_entity_poly.pdbx_strand_id
1 'polypeptide(L)'
;MMVSIDPEFGYVIAVLIAFYVQQNVIFVAFVVKARMKTKIKAPTLYPRDSEVKALKLTEDNVDYYLRAQRIHQNNIEFMSMFLPVFLMAGIANPIQTAIAGAVVWTFRMAFALGYSKSTGSRSIGAPFHLGELYILYIAGKFAYQLLVDGGGK
;
A
#
# COMPACT_ATOMS: atom_id res chain seq x y z
N MET A 1 10.18 32.60 -8.18
CA MET A 1 10.87 31.30 -8.11
C MET A 1 9.99 30.29 -8.82
N MET A 2 10.39 29.84 -10.02
CA MET A 2 9.66 28.78 -10.73
C MET A 2 10.21 27.45 -10.24
N VAL A 3 9.33 26.58 -9.71
CA VAL A 3 9.67 25.19 -9.43
C VAL A 3 9.56 24.45 -10.76
N SER A 4 10.69 24.13 -11.39
CA SER A 4 10.73 23.24 -12.54
C SER A 4 10.78 21.80 -12.07
N ILE A 5 9.84 20.97 -12.51
CA ILE A 5 9.85 19.53 -12.24
C ILE A 5 10.60 18.84 -13.38
N ASP A 6 11.52 17.97 -13.00
CA ASP A 6 12.24 17.09 -13.91
C ASP A 6 11.25 16.18 -14.69
N PRO A 7 11.31 16.10 -16.03
CA PRO A 7 10.37 15.28 -16.82
C PRO A 7 10.28 13.82 -16.37
N GLU A 8 11.37 13.26 -15.85
CA GLU A 8 11.46 11.89 -15.36
C GLU A 8 10.61 11.67 -14.10
N PHE A 9 10.21 12.73 -13.41
CA PHE A 9 9.21 12.67 -12.34
C PHE A 9 7.86 12.10 -12.83
N GLY A 10 7.60 12.12 -14.14
CA GLY A 10 6.47 11.41 -14.74
C GLY A 10 6.42 9.91 -14.39
N TYR A 11 7.56 9.25 -14.20
CA TYR A 11 7.60 7.84 -13.75
C TYR A 11 7.14 7.68 -12.30
N VAL A 12 7.48 8.64 -11.43
CA VAL A 12 7.03 8.67 -10.02
C VAL A 12 5.50 8.80 -9.98
N ILE A 13 4.94 9.69 -10.81
CA ILE A 13 3.48 9.88 -10.94
C ILE A 13 2.82 8.61 -11.48
N ALA A 14 3.40 7.94 -12.48
CA ALA A 14 2.84 6.69 -13.00
C ALA A 14 2.75 5.60 -11.92
N VAL A 15 3.77 5.47 -11.08
CA VAL A 15 3.78 4.53 -9.95
C VAL A 15 2.77 4.96 -8.87
N LEU A 16 2.62 6.25 -8.60
CA LEU A 16 1.59 6.77 -7.69
C LEU A 16 0.17 6.40 -8.18
N ILE A 17 -0.09 6.54 -9.48
CA ILE A 17 -1.37 6.14 -10.10
C ILE A 17 -1.56 4.62 -9.96
N ALA A 18 -0.51 3.82 -10.16
CA ALA A 18 -0.58 2.37 -9.96
C ALA A 18 -0.95 2.00 -8.51
N PHE A 19 -0.40 2.71 -7.52
CA PHE A 19 -0.79 2.56 -6.11
C PHE A 19 -2.25 2.94 -5.87
N TYR A 20 -2.73 4.03 -6.48
CA TYR A 20 -4.12 4.43 -6.39
C TYR A 20 -5.06 3.33 -6.92
N VAL A 21 -4.75 2.76 -8.09
CA VAL A 21 -5.53 1.66 -8.69
C VAL A 21 -5.47 0.41 -7.82
N GLN A 22 -4.30 0.04 -7.32
CA GLN A 22 -4.14 -1.09 -6.39
C GLN A 22 -5.03 -0.92 -5.16
N GLN A 23 -4.99 0.24 -4.51
CA GLN A 23 -5.72 0.49 -3.28
C GLN A 23 -7.23 0.64 -3.51
N ASN A 24 -7.64 1.57 -4.38
CA ASN A 24 -9.03 2.02 -4.48
C ASN A 24 -9.87 1.17 -5.43
N VAL A 25 -9.24 0.36 -6.29
CA VAL A 25 -9.96 -0.52 -7.22
C VAL A 25 -9.76 -1.97 -6.82
N ILE A 26 -8.52 -2.44 -6.82
CA ILE A 26 -8.24 -3.88 -6.64
C ILE A 26 -8.51 -4.32 -5.20
N PHE A 27 -8.01 -3.60 -4.21
CA PHE A 27 -8.17 -3.99 -2.79
C PHE A 27 -9.59 -3.77 -2.29
N VAL A 28 -10.26 -2.71 -2.75
CA VAL A 28 -11.70 -2.52 -2.52
C VAL A 28 -12.51 -3.69 -3.11
N ALA A 29 -12.17 -4.17 -4.30
CA ALA A 29 -12.88 -5.29 -4.92
C ALA A 29 -12.82 -6.58 -4.09
N PHE A 30 -11.71 -6.86 -3.39
CA PHE A 30 -11.66 -7.98 -2.44
C PHE A 30 -12.68 -7.81 -1.31
N VAL A 31 -12.78 -6.61 -0.73
CA VAL A 31 -13.73 -6.29 0.35
C VAL A 31 -15.17 -6.39 -0.14
N VAL A 32 -15.49 -5.84 -1.32
CA VAL A 32 -16.83 -5.89 -1.91
C VAL A 32 -17.25 -7.34 -2.14
N LYS A 33 -16.39 -8.16 -2.76
CA LYS A 33 -16.65 -9.58 -2.98
C LYS A 33 -16.90 -10.32 -1.66
N ALA A 34 -16.10 -10.03 -0.64
CA ALA A 34 -16.27 -10.61 0.68
C ALA A 34 -17.61 -10.22 1.32
N ARG A 35 -17.98 -8.94 1.27
CA ARG A 35 -19.28 -8.46 1.77
C ARG A 35 -20.46 -9.10 1.05
N MET A 36 -20.39 -9.24 -0.27
CA MET A 36 -21.44 -9.91 -1.05
C MET A 36 -21.58 -11.39 -0.66
N LYS A 37 -20.45 -12.08 -0.45
CA LYS A 37 -20.44 -13.50 -0.08
C LYS A 37 -20.97 -13.74 1.33
N THR A 38 -20.56 -12.92 2.31
CA THR A 38 -20.92 -13.13 3.73
C THR A 38 -22.15 -12.36 4.17
N LYS A 39 -22.64 -11.41 3.36
CA LYS A 39 -23.75 -10.50 3.69
C LYS A 39 -23.48 -9.60 4.90
N ILE A 40 -22.23 -9.51 5.37
CA ILE A 40 -21.82 -8.57 6.43
C ILE A 40 -21.90 -7.15 5.85
N LYS A 41 -22.83 -6.36 6.38
CA LYS A 41 -23.10 -4.99 5.91
C LYS A 41 -22.16 -3.98 6.59
N ALA A 42 -21.93 -2.86 5.92
CA ALA A 42 -21.36 -1.69 6.59
C ALA A 42 -22.34 -1.20 7.67
N PRO A 43 -21.85 -0.62 8.79
CA PRO A 43 -20.46 -0.26 9.08
C PRO A 43 -19.63 -1.38 9.73
N THR A 44 -20.14 -2.62 9.84
CA THR A 44 -19.41 -3.72 10.48
C THR A 44 -18.09 -3.99 9.76
N LEU A 45 -17.00 -3.91 10.51
CA LEU A 45 -15.65 -4.29 10.08
C LEU A 45 -15.26 -5.65 10.68
N TYR A 46 -15.47 -5.83 11.98
CA TYR A 46 -15.29 -7.10 12.70
C TYR A 46 -16.68 -7.61 13.13
N PRO A 47 -17.19 -8.70 12.54
CA PRO A 47 -18.51 -9.21 12.89
C PRO A 47 -18.49 -9.79 14.31
N ARG A 48 -19.57 -9.57 15.06
CA ARG A 48 -19.76 -10.16 16.39
C ARG A 48 -20.29 -11.58 16.27
N ASP A 49 -20.08 -12.42 17.28
CA ASP A 49 -20.57 -13.82 17.28
C ASP A 49 -22.08 -13.93 17.03
N SER A 50 -22.86 -12.98 17.54
CA SER A 50 -24.31 -12.92 17.29
C SER A 50 -24.65 -12.68 15.82
N GLU A 51 -23.87 -11.86 15.12
CA GLU A 51 -24.03 -11.59 13.68
C GLU A 51 -23.56 -12.79 12.85
N VAL A 52 -22.43 -13.40 13.20
CA VAL A 52 -21.91 -14.64 12.59
C VAL A 52 -22.96 -15.74 12.67
N LYS A 53 -23.56 -15.94 13.85
CA LYS A 53 -24.63 -16.93 14.08
C LYS A 53 -25.90 -16.58 13.29
N ALA A 54 -26.33 -15.32 13.30
CA ALA A 54 -27.52 -14.87 12.57
C ALA A 54 -27.39 -15.06 11.05
N LEU A 55 -26.19 -14.80 10.51
CA LEU A 55 -25.86 -14.97 9.09
C LEU A 55 -25.47 -16.42 8.73
N LYS A 56 -25.41 -17.33 9.71
CA LYS A 56 -25.03 -18.74 9.56
C LYS A 56 -23.68 -18.90 8.84
N LEU A 57 -22.71 -18.06 9.19
CA LEU A 57 -21.37 -18.08 8.58
C LEU A 57 -20.52 -19.17 9.19
N THR A 58 -19.74 -19.86 8.36
CA THR A 58 -18.69 -20.77 8.83
C THR A 58 -17.44 -19.99 9.26
N GLU A 59 -16.53 -20.64 9.96
CA GLU A 59 -15.21 -20.07 10.29
C GLU A 59 -14.47 -19.62 9.02
N ASP A 60 -14.49 -20.44 7.95
CA ASP A 60 -13.89 -20.09 6.66
C ASP A 60 -14.52 -18.84 6.02
N ASN A 61 -15.84 -18.64 6.18
CA ASN A 61 -16.49 -17.43 5.70
C ASN A 61 -16.00 -16.19 6.45
N VAL A 62 -15.88 -16.30 7.78
CA VAL A 62 -15.40 -15.20 8.63
C VAL A 62 -13.93 -14.90 8.33
N ASP A 63 -13.08 -15.92 8.28
CA ASP A 63 -11.65 -15.79 7.93
C ASP A 63 -11.47 -15.15 6.55
N TYR A 64 -12.18 -15.63 5.53
CA TYR A 64 -12.14 -15.04 4.18
C TYR A 64 -12.49 -13.54 4.19
N TYR A 65 -13.53 -13.17 4.95
CA TYR A 65 -13.96 -11.78 5.07
C TYR A 65 -12.93 -10.92 5.80
N LEU A 66 -12.40 -11.40 6.93
CA LEU A 66 -11.40 -10.67 7.72
C LEU A 66 -10.09 -10.49 6.94
N ARG A 67 -9.67 -11.49 6.17
CA ARG A 67 -8.49 -11.36 5.30
C ARG A 67 -8.70 -10.30 4.22
N ALA A 68 -9.85 -10.27 3.57
CA ALA A 68 -10.17 -9.22 2.58
C ALA A 68 -10.12 -7.82 3.20
N GLN A 69 -10.67 -7.65 4.41
CA GLN A 69 -10.57 -6.38 5.15
C GLN A 69 -9.12 -6.02 5.47
N ARG A 70 -8.33 -6.97 5.97
CA ARG A 70 -6.95 -6.72 6.37
C ARG A 70 -6.03 -6.41 5.18
N ILE A 71 -6.27 -6.98 4.00
CA ILE A 71 -5.56 -6.61 2.75
C ILE A 71 -5.70 -5.11 2.51
N HIS A 72 -6.93 -4.61 2.54
CA HIS A 72 -7.23 -3.21 2.28
C HIS A 72 -6.68 -2.30 3.38
N GLN A 73 -6.94 -2.62 4.66
CA GLN A 73 -6.54 -1.79 5.79
C GLN A 73 -5.03 -1.73 5.97
N ASN A 74 -4.33 -2.87 5.89
CA ASN A 74 -2.88 -2.88 6.04
C ASN A 74 -2.18 -2.04 4.98
N ASN A 75 -2.75 -1.94 3.78
CA ASN A 75 -2.20 -1.11 2.72
C ASN A 75 -2.47 0.38 2.93
N ILE A 76 -3.63 0.76 3.47
CA ILE A 76 -3.88 2.14 3.90
C ILE A 76 -2.93 2.56 5.01
N GLU A 77 -2.77 1.72 6.04
CA GLU A 77 -1.86 1.98 7.17
C GLU A 77 -0.44 2.29 6.65
N PHE A 78 0.06 1.47 5.72
CA PHE A 78 1.37 1.66 5.11
C PHE A 78 1.44 2.90 4.19
N MET A 79 0.49 3.04 3.26
CA MET A 79 0.50 4.11 2.26
C MET A 79 0.40 5.50 2.88
N SER A 80 -0.23 5.64 4.05
CA SER A 80 -0.35 6.91 4.77
C SER A 80 1.01 7.54 5.08
N MET A 81 2.02 6.72 5.38
CA MET A 81 3.38 7.17 5.65
C MET A 81 4.29 7.04 4.41
N PHE A 82 4.09 5.99 3.61
CA PHE A 82 4.95 5.71 2.47
C PHE A 82 4.80 6.74 1.33
N LEU A 83 3.58 7.12 0.95
CA LEU A 83 3.36 7.99 -0.21
C LEU A 83 3.99 9.39 -0.07
N PRO A 84 3.89 10.08 1.09
CA PRO A 84 4.60 11.33 1.28
C PRO A 84 6.12 11.19 1.09
N VAL A 85 6.72 10.17 1.71
CA VAL A 85 8.17 9.91 1.58
C VAL A 85 8.56 9.58 0.14
N PHE A 86 7.77 8.76 -0.54
CA PHE A 86 7.95 8.40 -1.96
C PHE A 86 7.95 9.65 -2.85
N LEU A 87 7.00 10.56 -2.67
CA LEU A 87 6.95 11.80 -3.45
C LEU A 87 8.14 12.71 -3.16
N MET A 88 8.54 12.85 -1.89
CA MET A 88 9.69 13.66 -1.51
C MET A 88 11.01 13.09 -2.05
N ALA A 89 11.20 11.77 -2.00
CA ALA A 89 12.35 11.10 -2.61
C ALA A 89 12.40 11.30 -4.13
N GLY A 90 11.23 11.28 -4.77
CA GLY A 90 11.09 11.43 -6.22
C GLY A 90 11.55 12.78 -6.72
N ILE A 91 11.45 13.85 -5.91
CA ILE A 91 11.91 15.19 -6.27
C ILE A 91 13.43 15.20 -6.47
N ALA A 92 14.17 14.44 -5.66
CA ALA A 92 15.62 14.37 -5.73
C ALA A 92 16.10 13.40 -6.81
N ASN A 93 15.56 12.17 -6.80
CA ASN A 93 16.01 11.07 -7.64
C ASN A 93 14.80 10.36 -8.27
N PRO A 94 14.19 10.92 -9.34
CA PRO A 94 12.90 10.45 -9.86
C PRO A 94 12.94 9.00 -10.38
N ILE A 95 13.94 8.64 -11.19
CA ILE A 95 14.05 7.31 -11.79
C ILE A 95 14.24 6.23 -10.71
N GLN A 96 15.22 6.42 -9.81
CA GLN A 96 15.54 5.42 -8.79
C GLN A 96 14.37 5.26 -7.80
N THR A 97 13.70 6.36 -7.47
CA THR A 97 12.50 6.33 -6.63
C THR A 97 11.37 5.59 -7.32
N ALA A 98 11.10 5.84 -8.61
CA ALA A 98 10.06 5.12 -9.35
C ALA A 98 10.32 3.61 -9.42
N ILE A 99 11.57 3.18 -9.68
CA ILE A 99 11.95 1.75 -9.67
C ILE A 99 11.67 1.12 -8.30
N ALA A 100 12.12 1.78 -7.23
CA ALA A 100 11.91 1.31 -5.86
C ALA A 100 10.43 1.26 -5.49
N GLY A 101 9.66 2.26 -5.92
CA GLY A 101 8.21 2.31 -5.72
C GLY A 101 7.49 1.19 -6.48
N ALA A 102 7.95 0.84 -7.68
CA ALA A 102 7.44 -0.29 -8.44
C ALA A 102 7.72 -1.63 -7.75
N VAL A 103 8.89 -1.77 -7.11
CA VAL A 103 9.21 -2.94 -6.25
C VAL A 103 8.24 -3.02 -5.09
N VAL A 104 8.02 -1.92 -4.36
CA VAL A 104 7.03 -1.86 -3.26
C VAL A 104 5.66 -2.26 -3.78
N TRP A 105 5.17 -1.60 -4.85
CA TRP A 105 3.87 -1.87 -5.45
C TRP A 105 3.67 -3.36 -5.79
N THR A 106 4.68 -3.97 -6.40
CA THR A 106 4.67 -5.38 -6.83
C THR A 106 4.52 -6.32 -5.64
N PHE A 107 5.33 -6.14 -4.59
CA PHE A 107 5.28 -7.01 -3.43
C PHE A 107 4.07 -6.75 -2.52
N ARG A 108 3.53 -5.53 -2.50
CA ARG A 108 2.23 -5.24 -1.87
C ARG A 108 1.09 -5.98 -2.60
N MET A 109 1.17 -6.09 -3.93
CA MET A 109 0.23 -6.92 -4.72
C MET A 109 0.40 -8.41 -4.41
N ALA A 110 1.65 -8.89 -4.34
CA ALA A 110 1.95 -10.28 -4.00
C ALA A 110 1.44 -10.65 -2.59
N PHE A 111 1.60 -9.76 -1.60
CA PHE A 111 0.97 -9.89 -0.28
C PHE A 111 -0.54 -10.05 -0.41
N ALA A 112 -1.23 -9.16 -1.11
CA ALA A 112 -2.68 -9.21 -1.23
C ALA A 112 -3.17 -10.53 -1.89
N LEU A 113 -2.52 -10.94 -2.98
CA LEU A 113 -2.85 -12.18 -3.67
C LEU A 113 -2.60 -13.41 -2.81
N GLY A 114 -1.45 -13.49 -2.12
CA GLY A 114 -1.15 -14.57 -1.19
C GLY A 114 -2.12 -14.61 -0.02
N TYR A 115 -2.31 -13.48 0.65
CA TYR A 115 -3.16 -13.37 1.82
C TYR A 115 -4.64 -13.61 1.49
N SER A 116 -5.09 -13.31 0.27
CA SER A 116 -6.45 -13.66 -0.18
C SER A 116 -6.70 -15.18 -0.23
N LYS A 117 -5.65 -15.99 -0.32
CA LYS A 117 -5.73 -17.47 -0.35
C LYS A 117 -5.55 -18.10 1.03
N SER A 118 -4.59 -17.62 1.81
CA SER A 118 -4.33 -18.14 3.16
C SER A 118 -3.65 -17.09 4.06
N THR A 119 -3.99 -17.09 5.35
CA THR A 119 -3.33 -16.26 6.38
C THR A 119 -1.81 -16.49 6.43
N GLY A 120 -1.36 -17.73 6.18
CA GLY A 120 0.06 -18.10 6.21
C GLY A 120 0.88 -17.52 5.06
N SER A 121 0.24 -17.10 3.96
CA SER A 121 0.91 -16.64 2.75
C SER A 121 1.25 -15.14 2.74
N ARG A 122 1.13 -14.44 3.88
CA ARG A 122 1.45 -13.00 3.99
C ARG A 122 2.91 -12.68 3.69
N SER A 123 3.82 -13.58 4.04
CA SER A 123 5.28 -13.36 3.94
C SER A 123 5.77 -13.23 2.50
N ILE A 124 4.99 -13.68 1.51
CA ILE A 124 5.29 -13.55 0.08
C ILE A 124 5.53 -12.08 -0.29
N GLY A 125 4.84 -11.14 0.37
CA GLY A 125 5.04 -9.72 0.12
C GLY A 125 6.18 -9.08 0.90
N ALA A 126 6.81 -9.76 1.86
CA ALA A 126 7.86 -9.17 2.71
C ALA A 126 9.00 -8.44 1.96
N PRO A 127 9.42 -8.86 0.74
CA PRO A 127 10.45 -8.14 0.00
C PRO A 127 10.08 -6.70 -0.41
N PHE A 128 8.84 -6.23 -0.19
CA PHE A 128 8.49 -4.82 -0.38
C PHE A 128 9.41 -3.89 0.43
N HIS A 129 9.90 -4.34 1.59
CA HIS A 129 10.81 -3.59 2.45
C HIS A 129 12.12 -3.19 1.73
N LEU A 130 12.55 -3.93 0.70
CA LEU A 130 13.74 -3.56 -0.08
C LEU A 130 13.56 -2.22 -0.81
N GLY A 131 12.39 -2.03 -1.43
CA GLY A 131 12.06 -0.77 -2.08
C GLY A 131 11.77 0.35 -1.08
N GLU A 132 11.08 0.02 0.02
CA GLU A 132 10.78 0.97 1.11
C GLU A 132 12.05 1.55 1.73
N LEU A 133 12.99 0.70 2.15
CA LEU A 133 14.23 1.13 2.79
C LEU A 133 15.11 1.93 1.83
N TYR A 134 15.12 1.59 0.54
CA TYR A 134 15.86 2.36 -0.45
C TYR A 134 15.24 3.74 -0.70
N ILE A 135 13.90 3.87 -0.71
CA ILE A 135 13.21 5.17 -0.77
C ILE A 135 13.50 6.00 0.48
N LEU A 136 13.50 5.39 1.66
CA LEU A 136 13.87 6.08 2.90
C LEU A 136 15.32 6.59 2.85
N TYR A 137 16.24 5.79 2.30
CA TYR A 137 17.62 6.23 2.07
C TYR A 137 17.68 7.44 1.13
N ILE A 138 16.97 7.42 -0.01
CA ILE A 138 16.93 8.56 -0.95
C ILE A 138 16.37 9.80 -0.27
N ALA A 139 15.25 9.68 0.45
CA ALA A 139 14.64 10.80 1.16
C ALA A 139 15.57 11.36 2.26
N GLY A 140 16.22 10.49 3.03
CA GLY A 140 17.19 10.88 4.07
C GLY A 140 18.42 11.57 3.49
N LYS A 141 18.96 11.06 2.38
CA LYS A 141 20.06 11.70 1.65
C LYS A 141 19.63 13.09 1.15
N PHE A 142 18.44 13.21 0.58
CA PHE A 142 17.93 14.50 0.11
C PHE A 142 17.77 15.51 1.26
N ALA A 143 17.20 15.08 2.39
CA ALA A 143 17.09 15.90 3.59
C ALA A 143 18.47 16.36 4.09
N TYR A 144 19.46 15.46 4.13
CA TYR A 144 20.84 15.80 4.51
C TYR A 144 21.45 16.86 3.59
N GLN A 145 21.32 16.70 2.27
CA GLN A 145 21.83 17.67 1.29
C GLN A 145 21.17 19.05 1.47
N LEU A 146 19.87 19.11 1.72
CA LEU A 146 19.19 20.38 1.96
C LEU A 146 19.65 21.07 3.24
N LEU A 147 19.94 20.31 4.31
CA LEU A 147 20.38 20.84 5.59
C LEU A 147 21.86 21.25 5.59
N VAL A 148 22.72 20.48 4.92
CA VAL A 148 24.17 20.68 4.95
C VAL A 148 24.67 21.46 3.75
N ASP A 149 24.24 21.10 2.54
CA ASP A 149 24.70 21.75 1.30
C ASP A 149 23.84 22.98 0.96
N GLY A 150 22.54 22.94 1.28
CA GLY A 150 21.60 24.05 1.14
C GLY A 150 21.65 25.08 2.28
N GLY A 151 22.38 24.76 3.36
CA GLY A 151 22.60 25.62 4.53
C GLY A 151 23.62 26.74 4.32
N GLY A 152 24.09 26.95 3.08
CA GLY A 152 24.89 28.13 2.68
C GLY A 152 24.05 29.41 2.61
N LYS A 153 23.50 29.82 3.76
CA LYS A 153 23.16 31.21 4.09
C LYS A 153 23.85 31.57 5.39
#